data_AF-A0A6P8D429-F1
#
_entry.id   AF-A0A6P8D429-F1
#
_cell.length_a   1.000
_cell.length_b   1.000
_cell.length_c   1.000
_cell.angle_alpha   90.00
_cell.angle_beta   90.00
_cell.angle_gamma   90.00
#
_symmetry.space_group_name_H-M   'P 1'
#
loop_
_entity.id
_entity.type
_entity.pdbx_description
1 polymer ?
#
loop_
_entity_poly.entity_id
_entity_poly.type
_entity_poly.pdbx_seq_one_letter_code
_entity_poly.pdbx_strand_id
1 'polypeptide(L)'
;MAATSVLPVDLNAFILGMEHDIAFFAEVIGDKSTFERFVMASEARKEAITSIFWNEQKGQWLDYWLNYSNSCSEPYIWDTLNQNQNVYASNFVPLWINPFYSDASMVRKVVNSHKHSGLLQASGIATSLQNSGQQRFVVAFLRGPYLNL
;
A
#
# COMPACT_ATOMS: atom_id res chain seq x y z
N MET A 1 5.20 -9.64 19.70
CA MET A 1 5.55 -8.55 18.75
C MET A 1 4.49 -7.49 18.86
N ALA A 2 4.85 -6.24 19.16
CA ALA A 2 3.90 -5.14 19.23
C ALA A 2 3.58 -4.64 17.81
N ALA A 3 2.34 -4.23 17.55
CA ALA A 3 1.90 -3.70 16.25
C ALA A 3 2.66 -2.42 15.83
N THR A 4 3.36 -1.77 16.77
CA THR A 4 4.12 -0.54 16.56
C THR A 4 5.41 -0.70 15.77
N SER A 5 5.84 -1.93 15.49
CA SER A 5 7.05 -2.22 14.69
C SER A 5 6.73 -2.57 13.23
N VAL A 6 5.47 -2.45 12.80
CA VAL A 6 5.07 -2.70 11.41
C VAL A 6 4.70 -1.38 10.75
N LEU A 7 5.18 -1.18 9.53
CA LEU A 7 4.69 -0.16 8.61
C LEU A 7 3.71 -0.84 7.63
N PRO A 8 2.39 -0.71 7.85
CA PRO A 8 1.40 -1.33 7.00
C PRO A 8 1.25 -0.56 5.69
N VAL A 9 1.26 -1.27 4.57
CA VAL A 9 1.19 -0.63 3.25
C VAL A 9 -0.20 -0.08 2.95
N ASP A 10 -1.25 -0.79 3.35
CA ASP A 10 -2.64 -0.38 3.12
C ASP A 10 -2.99 0.93 3.84
N LEU A 11 -2.56 1.10 5.09
CA LEU A 11 -2.71 2.35 5.82
C LEU A 11 -2.04 3.52 5.10
N ASN A 12 -0.80 3.32 4.61
CA ASN A 12 -0.09 4.38 3.88
C ASN A 12 -0.77 4.70 2.55
N ALA A 13 -1.34 3.70 1.86
CA ALA A 13 -2.14 3.93 0.66
C ALA A 13 -3.42 4.72 0.96
N PHE A 14 -4.13 4.42 2.05
CA PHE A 14 -5.30 5.21 2.46
C PHE A 14 -4.95 6.65 2.81
N ILE A 15 -3.84 6.88 3.52
CA ILE A 15 -3.40 8.25 3.82
C ILE A 15 -3.04 9.00 2.55
N LEU A 16 -2.41 8.34 1.55
CA LEU A 16 -2.16 8.97 0.25
C LEU A 16 -3.46 9.39 -0.44
N GLY A 17 -4.47 8.51 -0.44
CA GLY A 17 -5.80 8.85 -0.96
C GLY A 17 -6.41 10.05 -0.25
N MET A 18 -6.34 10.08 1.08
CA MET A 18 -6.80 11.23 1.89
C MET A 18 -6.04 12.52 1.59
N GLU A 19 -4.72 12.47 1.40
CA GLU A 19 -3.91 13.63 1.06
C GLU A 19 -4.32 14.21 -0.30
N HIS A 20 -4.61 13.35 -1.29
CA HIS A 20 -5.18 13.77 -2.57
C HIS A 20 -6.56 14.40 -2.43
N ASP A 21 -7.46 13.80 -1.64
CA ASP A 21 -8.80 14.35 -1.42
C ASP A 21 -8.74 15.73 -0.75
N ILE A 22 -7.87 15.91 0.25
CA ILE A 22 -7.69 17.19 0.93
C ILE A 22 -7.13 18.24 -0.03
N ALA A 23 -6.13 17.89 -0.85
CA ALA A 23 -5.61 18.79 -1.87
C ALA A 23 -6.72 19.21 -2.85
N PHE A 24 -7.48 18.25 -3.37
CA PHE A 24 -8.59 18.52 -4.28
C PHE A 24 -9.63 19.47 -3.66
N PHE A 25 -10.09 19.21 -2.43
CA PHE A 25 -11.07 20.10 -1.79
C PHE A 25 -10.51 21.49 -1.50
N ALA A 26 -9.23 21.59 -1.09
CA ALA A 26 -8.56 22.86 -0.87
C ALA A 26 -8.48 23.70 -2.16
N GLU A 27 -8.19 23.06 -3.29
CA GLU A 27 -8.22 23.71 -4.61
C GLU A 27 -9.62 24.24 -4.94
N VAL A 28 -10.66 23.42 -4.75
CA VAL A 28 -12.06 23.77 -5.03
C VAL A 28 -12.53 24.99 -4.22
N ILE A 29 -12.10 25.13 -2.96
CA ILE A 29 -12.48 26.26 -2.10
C ILE A 29 -11.51 27.45 -2.17
N GLY A 30 -10.44 27.36 -2.98
CA GLY A 30 -9.44 28.41 -3.14
C GLY A 30 -8.44 28.53 -1.98
N ASP A 31 -8.31 27.53 -1.11
CA ASP A 31 -7.28 27.49 -0.06
C ASP A 31 -5.95 26.99 -0.64
N LYS A 32 -5.19 27.92 -1.22
CA LYS A 32 -3.92 27.64 -1.88
C LYS A 32 -2.87 27.04 -0.92
N SER A 33 -2.82 27.48 0.33
CA SER A 33 -1.81 27.02 1.31
C SER A 33 -2.03 25.55 1.67
N THR A 34 -3.28 25.17 1.93
CA THR A 34 -3.62 23.77 2.21
C THR A 34 -3.41 22.89 0.97
N PHE A 35 -3.80 23.37 -0.22
CA PHE A 35 -3.54 22.66 -1.47
C PHE A 35 -2.06 22.33 -1.65
N GLU A 36 -1.18 23.33 -1.62
CA GLU A 36 0.26 23.14 -1.83
C GLU A 36 0.86 22.19 -0.79
N ARG A 37 0.47 22.34 0.49
CA ARG A 37 0.93 21.46 1.57
C ARG A 37 0.57 19.99 1.32
N PHE A 38 -0.67 19.71 0.94
CA PHE A 38 -1.14 18.34 0.76
C PHE A 38 -0.70 17.72 -0.56
N VAL A 39 -0.47 18.51 -1.61
CA VAL A 39 0.23 18.04 -2.82
C VAL A 39 1.64 17.56 -2.46
N MET A 40 2.42 18.38 -1.73
CA MET A 40 3.77 18.00 -1.30
C MET A 40 3.77 16.74 -0.42
N ALA A 41 2.83 16.64 0.53
CA ALA A 41 2.69 15.46 1.38
C ALA A 41 2.37 14.20 0.56
N SER A 42 1.44 14.30 -0.40
CA SER A 42 1.04 13.18 -1.26
C SER A 42 2.20 12.66 -2.13
N GLU A 43 3.00 13.55 -2.72
CA GLU A 43 4.16 13.14 -3.52
C GLU A 43 5.24 12.47 -2.64
N ALA A 44 5.52 13.01 -1.46
CA ALA A 44 6.46 12.40 -0.52
C ALA A 44 5.98 10.99 -0.08
N ARG A 45 4.68 10.82 0.16
CA ARG A 45 4.12 9.52 0.56
C ARG A 45 4.13 8.51 -0.58
N LYS A 46 3.82 8.94 -1.80
CA LYS A 46 3.93 8.11 -3.00
C LYS A 46 5.38 7.63 -3.21
N GLU A 47 6.37 8.50 -3.04
CA GLU A 47 7.79 8.14 -3.11
C GLU A 47 8.15 7.12 -2.02
N ALA A 48 7.69 7.34 -0.79
CA ALA A 48 7.88 6.40 0.32
C ALA A 48 7.25 5.03 0.03
N ILE A 49 6.02 4.99 -0.48
CA ILE A 49 5.34 3.73 -0.83
C ILE A 49 6.11 2.97 -1.92
N THR A 50 6.59 3.70 -2.92
CA THR A 50 7.35 3.14 -4.04
C THR A 50 8.71 2.61 -3.58
N SER A 51 9.38 3.29 -2.66
CA SER A 51 10.74 2.94 -2.21
C SER A 51 10.76 1.85 -1.14
N ILE A 52 9.78 1.85 -0.23
CA ILE A 52 9.81 1.01 0.98
C ILE A 52 8.99 -0.27 0.80
N PHE A 53 7.79 -0.16 0.23
CA PHE A 53 6.82 -1.26 0.21
C PHE A 53 6.84 -2.07 -1.08
N TRP A 54 7.25 -1.48 -2.21
CA TRP A 54 7.27 -2.20 -3.48
C TRP A 54 8.29 -3.35 -3.46
N ASN A 55 7.85 -4.53 -3.91
CA ASN A 55 8.74 -5.65 -4.14
C ASN A 55 8.71 -6.05 -5.61
N GLU A 56 9.79 -5.74 -6.33
CA GLU A 56 9.88 -5.95 -7.78
C GLU A 56 9.79 -7.42 -8.17
N GLN A 57 10.39 -8.32 -7.38
CA GLN A 57 10.38 -9.76 -7.64
C GLN A 57 8.98 -10.36 -7.48
N LYS A 58 8.25 -9.95 -6.45
CA LYS A 58 6.90 -10.45 -6.16
C LYS A 58 5.81 -9.68 -6.90
N GLY A 59 6.11 -8.52 -7.50
CA GLY A 59 5.15 -7.71 -8.24
C GLY A 59 3.97 -7.24 -7.38
N GLN A 60 4.20 -6.96 -6.10
CA GLN A 60 3.20 -6.51 -5.14
C GLN A 60 3.87 -5.63 -4.09
N TRP A 61 3.07 -4.93 -3.29
CA TRP A 61 3.59 -4.23 -2.12
C TRP A 61 3.55 -5.11 -0.88
N LEU A 62 4.43 -4.88 0.08
CA LEU A 62 4.55 -5.66 1.29
C LEU A 62 4.69 -4.75 2.50
N ASP A 63 4.07 -5.12 3.61
CA ASP A 63 4.33 -4.47 4.90
C ASP A 63 5.82 -4.55 5.24
N TYR A 64 6.32 -3.54 5.95
CA TYR A 64 7.72 -3.45 6.32
C TYR A 64 7.89 -3.55 7.85
N TRP A 65 8.83 -4.38 8.30
CA TRP A 65 9.15 -4.57 9.71
C TRP A 65 10.28 -3.62 10.13
N LEU A 66 9.99 -2.71 11.06
CA LEU A 66 11.01 -1.86 11.65
C LEU A 66 11.85 -2.69 12.62
N ASN A 67 13.10 -2.90 12.24
CA ASN A 67 14.12 -3.43 13.13
C ASN A 67 14.89 -2.28 13.77
N TYR A 68 14.51 -1.92 14.98
CA TYR A 68 15.26 -0.95 15.78
C TYR A 68 16.51 -1.65 16.32
N SER A 69 17.66 -1.49 15.68
CA SER A 69 18.93 -1.66 16.39
C SER A 69 19.02 -0.54 17.42
N ASN A 70 19.52 -0.83 18.62
CA ASN A 70 19.42 0.00 19.83
C ASN A 70 20.20 1.36 19.80
N SER A 71 20.21 2.09 18.69
CA SER A 71 20.85 3.39 18.56
C SER A 71 19.91 4.37 17.86
N CYS A 72 19.27 5.25 18.64
CA CYS A 72 18.41 6.34 18.15
C CYS A 72 19.18 7.49 17.46
N SER A 73 20.44 7.27 17.05
CA SER A 73 21.34 8.32 16.58
C SER A 73 21.64 8.27 15.09
N GLU A 74 21.35 7.14 14.42
CA GLU A 74 21.67 6.93 13.01
C GLU A 74 20.42 6.91 12.12
N PRO A 75 20.49 7.40 10.87
CA PRO A 75 19.40 7.25 9.91
C PRO A 75 19.00 5.79 9.73
N TYR A 76 17.70 5.51 9.69
CA TYR A 76 17.21 4.15 9.45
C TYR A 76 17.58 3.69 8.04
N ILE A 77 18.29 2.58 7.92
CA ILE A 77 18.69 1.99 6.64
C ILE A 77 17.64 0.95 6.23
N TRP A 78 17.00 1.19 5.09
CA TRP A 78 16.01 0.27 4.53
C TRP A 78 16.69 -1.02 4.04
N ASP A 79 16.12 -2.16 4.41
CA ASP A 79 16.55 -3.47 3.95
C ASP A 79 15.35 -4.27 3.46
N THR A 80 15.38 -4.69 2.19
CA THR A 80 14.37 -5.54 1.58
C THR A 80 14.10 -6.84 2.35
N LEU A 81 15.06 -7.34 3.12
CA LEU A 81 14.90 -8.52 3.98
C LEU A 81 13.87 -8.29 5.10
N ASN A 82 13.64 -7.02 5.48
CA ASN A 82 12.63 -6.65 6.47
C ASN A 82 11.22 -6.49 5.87
N GLN A 83 11.03 -6.72 4.57
CA GLN A 83 9.67 -6.81 4.01
C GLN A 83 9.00 -8.12 4.45
N ASN A 84 7.70 -8.06 4.69
CA ASN A 84 6.90 -9.22 5.04
C ASN A 84 6.94 -10.26 3.90
N GLN A 85 7.21 -11.52 4.24
CA GLN A 85 7.34 -12.56 3.22
C GLN A 85 6.00 -13.16 2.79
N ASN A 86 4.94 -12.93 3.57
CA ASN A 86 3.61 -13.46 3.31
C ASN A 86 2.78 -12.57 2.40
N VAL A 87 1.82 -13.19 1.72
CA VAL A 87 0.88 -12.50 0.83
C VAL A 87 -0.44 -12.27 1.56
N TYR A 88 -0.91 -11.03 1.53
CA TYR A 88 -2.17 -10.58 2.13
C TYR A 88 -2.97 -9.77 1.10
N ALA A 89 -4.29 -9.70 1.24
CA ALA A 89 -5.09 -8.88 0.33
C ALA A 89 -4.75 -7.37 0.45
N SER A 90 -4.30 -6.92 1.63
CA SER A 90 -3.82 -5.54 1.88
C SER A 90 -2.65 -5.14 0.98
N ASN A 91 -1.81 -6.10 0.58
CA ASN A 91 -0.67 -5.90 -0.32
C ASN A 91 -1.06 -5.26 -1.66
N PHE A 92 -2.31 -5.44 -2.09
CA PHE A 92 -2.81 -5.00 -3.39
C PHE A 92 -3.61 -3.70 -3.32
N VAL A 93 -3.88 -3.17 -2.13
CA VAL A 93 -4.64 -1.93 -1.90
C VAL A 93 -4.06 -0.71 -2.64
N PRO A 94 -2.72 -0.50 -2.71
CA PRO A 94 -2.16 0.66 -3.42
C PRO A 94 -2.61 0.76 -4.87
N LEU A 95 -2.93 -0.37 -5.53
CA LEU A 95 -3.40 -0.38 -6.92
C LEU A 95 -4.64 0.51 -7.13
N TRP A 96 -5.47 0.77 -6.12
CA TRP A 96 -6.67 1.61 -6.26
C TRP A 96 -6.43 3.11 -6.06
N ILE A 97 -5.19 3.50 -5.75
CA ILE A 97 -4.83 4.88 -5.47
C ILE A 97 -4.01 5.43 -6.65
N ASN A 98 -4.34 6.64 -7.11
CA ASN A 98 -3.53 7.33 -8.10
C ASN A 98 -2.14 7.60 -7.49
N PRO A 99 -1.03 7.38 -8.22
CA PRO A 99 -0.92 7.01 -9.63
C PRO A 99 -0.63 5.52 -9.89
N PHE A 100 -0.81 4.64 -8.91
CA PHE A 100 -0.40 3.23 -9.04
C PHE A 100 -1.24 2.42 -10.05
N TYR A 101 -2.42 2.92 -10.45
CA TYR A 101 -3.17 2.38 -11.60
C TYR A 101 -2.91 3.08 -12.93
N SER A 102 -2.07 4.11 -12.97
CA SER A 102 -1.84 4.93 -14.17
C SER A 102 -0.76 4.33 -15.10
N ASP A 103 0.13 3.48 -14.57
CA ASP A 103 1.12 2.74 -15.36
C ASP A 103 0.62 1.33 -15.72
N ALA A 104 0.33 1.10 -16.99
CA ALA A 104 -0.15 -0.19 -17.51
C ALA A 104 0.83 -1.35 -17.28
N SER A 105 2.14 -1.09 -17.23
CA SER A 105 3.16 -2.12 -16.96
C SER A 105 3.09 -2.57 -15.50
N MET A 106 3.06 -1.61 -14.57
CA MET A 106 2.86 -1.86 -13.15
C MET A 106 1.54 -2.60 -12.90
N VAL A 107 0.43 -2.10 -13.45
CA VAL A 107 -0.89 -2.73 -13.31
C VAL A 107 -0.86 -4.18 -13.77
N ARG A 108 -0.28 -4.46 -14.94
CA ARG A 108 -0.18 -5.83 -15.46
C ARG A 108 0.62 -6.73 -14.54
N LYS A 109 1.73 -6.23 -14.00
CA LYS A 109 2.58 -6.97 -13.05
C LYS A 109 1.82 -7.28 -11.76
N VAL A 110 1.14 -6.29 -11.18
CA VAL A 110 0.34 -6.43 -9.95
C VAL A 110 -0.82 -7.38 -10.16
N VAL A 111 -1.57 -7.25 -11.26
CA VAL A 111 -2.68 -8.15 -11.61
C VAL A 111 -2.19 -9.59 -11.80
N ASN A 112 -1.05 -9.78 -12.48
CA ASN A 112 -0.45 -11.10 -12.63
C ASN A 112 -0.03 -11.69 -11.28
N SER A 113 0.61 -10.90 -10.40
CA SER A 113 0.96 -11.31 -9.05
C SER A 113 -0.28 -11.71 -8.24
N HIS A 114 -1.33 -10.88 -8.27
CA HIS A 114 -2.56 -11.14 -7.54
C HIS A 114 -3.27 -12.41 -8.03
N LYS A 115 -3.33 -12.65 -9.34
CA LYS A 115 -3.91 -13.88 -9.93
C LYS A 115 -3.21 -15.15 -9.47
N HIS A 116 -1.89 -15.11 -9.28
CA HIS A 116 -1.10 -16.26 -8.86
C HIS A 116 -0.84 -16.31 -7.34
N SER A 117 -1.36 -15.33 -6.59
CA SER A 117 -1.15 -15.24 -5.14
C SER A 117 -1.85 -16.35 -4.35
N GLY A 118 -2.85 -17.02 -4.93
CA GLY A 118 -3.74 -17.93 -4.21
C GLY A 118 -4.80 -17.22 -3.35
N LEU A 119 -4.82 -15.89 -3.28
CA LEU A 119 -5.87 -15.16 -2.56
C LEU A 119 -7.21 -15.16 -3.32
N LEU A 120 -7.19 -15.29 -4.64
CA LEU A 120 -8.42 -15.41 -5.43
C LEU A 120 -9.00 -16.81 -5.27
N GLN A 121 -10.16 -16.89 -4.63
CA GLN A 121 -10.90 -18.11 -4.35
C GLN A 121 -12.26 -18.07 -5.05
N ALA A 122 -12.93 -19.22 -5.17
CA ALA A 122 -14.24 -19.31 -5.84
C ALA A 122 -15.30 -18.35 -5.26
N SER A 123 -15.17 -17.98 -3.98
CA SER A 123 -16.12 -17.13 -3.25
C SER A 123 -15.61 -15.71 -2.98
N GLY A 124 -14.54 -15.27 -3.66
CA GLY A 124 -13.99 -13.92 -3.51
C GLY A 124 -12.49 -13.91 -3.16
N ILE A 125 -12.06 -12.86 -2.48
CA ILE A 125 -10.65 -12.64 -2.14
C ILE A 125 -10.40 -13.01 -0.68
N ALA A 126 -9.57 -14.02 -0.44
CA ALA A 126 -9.09 -14.37 0.88
C ALA A 126 -8.19 -13.26 1.45
N THR A 127 -8.26 -13.02 2.76
CA THR A 127 -7.48 -11.95 3.39
C THR A 127 -6.04 -12.36 3.67
N SER A 128 -5.80 -13.65 3.89
CA SER A 128 -4.48 -14.27 3.96
C SER A 128 -4.57 -15.75 3.56
N LEU A 129 -3.43 -16.38 3.31
CA LEU A 129 -3.33 -17.84 3.12
C LEU A 129 -3.08 -18.60 4.43
N GLN A 130 -2.86 -17.89 5.53
CA GLN A 130 -2.52 -18.50 6.81
C GLN A 130 -3.77 -18.70 7.66
N ASN A 131 -4.08 -19.96 7.98
CA ASN A 131 -5.13 -20.28 8.93
C ASN A 131 -4.65 -20.08 10.37
N SER A 132 -4.73 -18.83 10.84
CA SER A 132 -4.32 -18.45 12.20
C SER A 132 -5.45 -18.49 13.24
N GLY A 133 -6.69 -18.82 12.82
CA GLY A 133 -7.88 -18.69 13.65
C GLY A 133 -8.31 -17.24 13.95
N GLN A 134 -7.58 -16.24 13.45
CA GLN A 134 -7.90 -14.81 13.61
C GLN A 134 -8.65 -14.28 12.38
N GLN A 135 -9.73 -13.53 12.61
CA GLN A 135 -10.41 -12.79 11.55
C GLN A 135 -9.64 -11.50 11.26
N ARG A 136 -9.11 -11.37 10.04
CA ARG A 136 -8.48 -10.14 9.55
C ARG A 136 -9.37 -9.56 8.47
N PHE A 137 -10.04 -8.46 8.76
CA PHE A 137 -10.83 -7.75 7.76
C PHE A 137 -9.90 -6.96 6.85
N VAL A 138 -10.00 -7.15 5.54
CA VAL A 138 -9.48 -6.20 4.56
C VAL A 138 -10.68 -5.47 4.00
N VAL A 139 -10.79 -4.17 4.27
CA VAL A 139 -11.83 -3.33 3.67
C VAL A 139 -11.35 -2.93 2.28
N ALA A 140 -11.56 -3.80 1.30
CA ALA A 140 -11.40 -3.46 -0.11
C ALA A 140 -12.79 -3.18 -0.70
N PHE A 141 -13.10 -1.90 -0.96
CA PHE A 141 -14.26 -1.53 -1.76
C PHE A 141 -14.03 -1.95 -3.21
N LEU A 142 -14.78 -2.95 -3.68
CA LEU A 142 -14.75 -3.43 -5.07
C LEU A 142 -15.47 -2.43 -6.00
N ARG A 143 -14.81 -1.36 -6.42
CA ARG A 143 -15.20 -0.58 -7.62
C ARG A 143 -13.97 0.02 -8.31
N GLY A 144 -13.32 -0.78 -9.16
CA GLY A 144 -12.32 -0.32 -10.13
C GLY A 144 -12.67 -0.85 -11.52
N PRO A 145 -12.52 -0.05 -12.60
CA PRO A 145 -12.94 -0.42 -13.96
C PRO A 145 -12.10 -1.53 -14.63
N TYR A 146 -11.11 -2.09 -13.92
CA TYR A 146 -10.13 -3.02 -14.48
C TYR A 146 -10.18 -4.44 -13.90
N LEU A 147 -11.13 -4.73 -13.00
CA LEU A 147 -11.38 -6.07 -12.47
C LEU A 147 -12.63 -6.67 -13.13
N ASN A 148 -12.45 -7.20 -14.33
CA ASN A 148 -13.32 -8.27 -14.81
C ASN A 148 -12.78 -9.57 -14.20
N LEU A 149 -13.36 -9.96 -13.05
CA LEU A 149 -13.28 -11.33 -12.55
C LEU A 149 -14.18 -12.23 -13.39
#